data_AF-A0A9D0I9R7-F1
#
_entry.id   AF-A0A9D0I9R7-F1
#
_cell.length_a   1.000
_cell.length_b   1.000
_cell.length_c   1.000
_cell.angle_alpha   90.00
_cell.angle_beta   90.00
_cell.angle_gamma   90.00
#
_symmetry.space_group_name_H-M   'P 1'
#
loop_
_entity.id
_entity.type
_entity.pdbx_description
1 polymer ?
#
loop_
_entity_poly.entity_id
_entity_poly.type
_entity_poly.pdbx_seq_one_letter_code
_entity_poly.pdbx_strand_id
1 'polypeptide(L)'
;MTFSVKRLFNLIRGTLLAITLLGGVVALFWIYGPQQIDRLDHWVVSRYMAGYQERLREARSQAGKVPDQAIGQLEGLLSDLEEVEKADRLGRIKRQALFLLVQLLEKRGDVARALVWTR
;
A
#
# COMPACT_ATOMS: atom_id res chain seq x y z
N MET A 1 37.06 4.80 37.72
CA MET A 1 36.44 5.62 36.64
C MET A 1 35.06 6.07 37.07
N THR A 2 34.96 7.18 37.82
CA THR A 2 33.68 7.77 38.20
C THR A 2 33.26 8.75 37.12
N PHE A 3 32.48 8.28 36.15
CA PHE A 3 31.74 9.19 35.26
C PHE A 3 30.95 10.13 36.17
N SER A 4 31.31 11.42 36.15
CA SER A 4 30.74 12.42 37.06
C SER A 4 29.23 12.47 36.84
N VAL A 5 28.45 12.10 37.86
CA VAL A 5 26.97 12.04 37.86
C VAL A 5 26.34 13.29 37.23
N LYS A 6 27.01 14.44 37.38
CA LYS A 6 26.64 15.73 36.77
C LYS A 6 26.63 15.69 35.23
N ARG A 7 27.58 15.01 34.58
CA ARG A 7 27.62 14.85 33.11
C ARG A 7 26.48 13.98 32.61
N LEU A 8 26.14 12.92 33.35
CA LEU A 8 25.01 12.04 33.01
C LEU A 8 23.68 12.81 33.09
N PHE A 9 23.46 13.57 34.16
CA PHE A 9 22.25 14.42 34.30
C PHE A 9 22.16 15.49 33.21
N ASN A 10 23.26 16.11 32.82
CA ASN A 10 23.28 17.10 31.75
C ASN A 10 23.01 16.46 30.37
N LEU A 11 23.51 15.25 30.12
CA LEU A 11 23.18 14.48 28.92
C LEU A 11 21.69 14.16 28.85
N ILE A 12 21.11 13.64 29.94
CA ILE A 12 19.68 13.31 30.01
C ILE A 12 18.82 14.56 29.76
N ARG A 13 19.16 15.70 30.40
CA ARG A 13 18.46 16.97 30.19
C ARG A 13 18.60 17.46 28.74
N GLY A 14 19.78 17.33 28.15
CA GLY A 14 20.01 17.66 26.74
C GLY A 14 19.16 16.82 25.80
N THR A 15 19.10 15.50 26.04
CA THR A 15 18.25 14.60 25.24
C THR A 15 16.76 14.88 25.41
N LEU A 16 16.30 15.19 26.63
CA LEU A 16 14.91 15.55 26.88
C LEU A 16 14.54 16.87 26.17
N LEU A 17 15.41 17.88 26.23
CA LEU A 17 15.21 19.13 25.48
C LEU A 17 15.18 18.89 23.97
N ALA A 18 16.06 18.04 23.45
CA ALA A 18 16.09 17.71 22.03
C ALA A 18 14.79 17.00 21.59
N ILE A 19 14.27 16.06 22.39
CA ILE A 19 13.00 15.38 22.12
C ILE A 19 11.83 16.38 22.13
N THR A 20 11.78 17.28 23.12
CA THR A 20 10.72 18.29 23.20
C THR A 20 10.78 19.27 22.03
N LEU A 21 11.97 19.69 21.61
CA LEU A 21 12.16 20.54 20.43
C LEU A 21 11.71 19.82 19.16
N LEU A 22 12.08 18.55 18.97
CA LEU A 22 11.63 17.74 17.83
C LEU A 22 10.11 17.58 17.82
N GLY A 23 9.49 17.32 18.98
CA GLY A 23 8.03 17.27 19.12
C GLY A 23 7.36 18.58 18.74
N GLY A 24 7.92 19.71 19.16
CA GLY A 24 7.45 21.05 18.77
C GLY A 24 7.53 21.30 17.26
N VAL A 25 8.61 20.86 16.61
CA VAL A 25 8.76 20.93 15.15
C VAL A 25 7.69 20.10 14.46
N VAL A 26 7.47 18.85 14.89
CA VAL A 26 6.42 17.99 14.31
C VAL A 26 5.03 18.63 14.47
N ALA A 27 4.72 19.20 15.63
CA ALA A 27 3.46 19.89 15.87
C ALA A 27 3.28 21.11 14.95
N LEU A 28 4.34 21.91 14.76
CA LEU A 28 4.32 23.04 13.82
C LEU A 28 4.10 22.57 12.38
N PHE A 29 4.73 21.48 11.95
CA PHE A 29 4.49 20.88 10.65
C PHE A 29 3.03 20.43 10.47
N TRP A 30 2.41 19.89 11.52
CA TRP A 30 1.01 19.48 11.50
C TRP A 30 0.04 20.67 11.42
N ILE A 31 0.33 21.77 12.12
CA ILE A 31 -0.54 22.97 12.15
C ILE A 31 -0.42 23.77 10.85
N TYR A 32 0.79 23.98 10.34
CA TYR A 32 1.06 24.89 9.22
C TYR A 32 1.24 24.20 7.87
N GLY A 33 1.52 22.89 7.85
CA GLY A 33 1.85 22.14 6.65
C GLY A 33 0.96 20.92 6.35
N PRO A 34 -0.35 20.88 6.69
CA PRO A 34 -1.16 19.68 6.39
C PRO A 34 -1.14 19.33 4.89
N GLN A 35 -1.13 20.34 4.02
CA GLN A 35 -1.00 20.15 2.57
C GLN A 35 0.32 19.49 2.13
N GLN A 36 1.42 19.68 2.86
CA GLN A 36 2.71 19.07 2.52
C GLN A 36 2.72 17.59 2.92
N ILE A 37 2.13 17.27 4.07
CA ILE A 37 1.92 15.89 4.53
C ILE A 37 1.03 15.15 3.53
N ASP A 38 -0.07 15.76 3.09
CA ASP A 38 -0.98 15.15 2.11
C ASP A 38 -0.29 14.90 0.76
N ARG A 39 0.59 15.81 0.32
CA ARG A 39 1.39 15.61 -0.91
C ARG A 39 2.38 14.47 -0.79
N LEU A 40 3.06 14.36 0.35
CA LEU A 40 3.99 13.26 0.62
C LEU A 40 3.25 11.92 0.69
N ASP A 41 2.12 11.86 1.39
CA ASP A 41 1.23 10.69 1.41
C ASP A 41 0.80 10.30 -0.01
N HIS A 42 0.32 11.26 -0.80
CA HIS A 42 -0.09 11.00 -2.17
C HIS A 42 1.06 10.53 -3.06
N TRP A 43 2.26 11.08 -2.89
CA TRP A 43 3.45 10.67 -3.65
C TRP A 43 3.88 9.24 -3.30
N VAL A 44 3.94 8.90 -2.01
CA VAL A 44 4.27 7.54 -1.55
C VAL A 44 3.21 6.56 -2.05
N VAL A 45 1.93 6.92 -1.90
CA VAL A 45 0.80 6.10 -2.31
C VAL A 45 0.80 5.85 -3.81
N SER A 46 0.91 6.90 -4.62
CA SER A 46 0.94 6.76 -6.08
C SER A 46 2.11 5.90 -6.54
N ARG A 47 3.28 6.02 -5.89
CA ARG A 47 4.47 5.25 -6.26
C ARG A 47 4.26 3.75 -6.07
N TYR A 48 3.70 3.31 -4.93
CA TYR A 48 3.49 1.88 -4.69
C TYR A 48 2.27 1.36 -5.47
N MET A 49 1.20 2.16 -5.61
CA MET A 49 0.00 1.75 -6.35
C MET A 49 0.25 1.61 -7.86
N ALA A 50 1.16 2.40 -8.42
CA ALA A 50 1.46 2.39 -9.86
C ALA A 50 1.84 0.99 -10.38
N GLY A 51 2.63 0.23 -9.61
CA GLY A 51 3.04 -1.12 -10.00
C GLY A 51 1.85 -2.09 -10.14
N TYR A 52 0.92 -2.04 -9.19
CA TYR A 52 -0.28 -2.88 -9.22
C TYR A 52 -1.27 -2.44 -10.31
N GLN A 53 -1.39 -1.13 -10.55
CA GLN A 53 -2.23 -0.60 -11.62
C GLN A 53 -1.72 -1.03 -13.00
N GLU A 54 -0.40 -1.01 -13.21
CA GLU A 54 0.18 -1.42 -14.48
C GLU A 54 -0.05 -2.92 -14.74
N ARG A 55 0.17 -3.78 -13.74
CA ARG A 55 -0.13 -5.22 -13.85
C ARG A 55 -1.60 -5.50 -14.17
N LEU A 56 -2.53 -4.78 -13.52
CA LEU A 56 -3.96 -4.88 -13.84
C LEU A 56 -4.26 -4.43 -15.27
N ARG A 57 -3.60 -3.36 -15.73
CA ARG A 57 -3.76 -2.83 -17.09
C ARG A 57 -3.24 -3.81 -18.15
N GLU A 58 -2.07 -4.39 -17.91
CA GLU A 58 -1.48 -5.43 -18.75
C GLU A 58 -2.41 -6.63 -18.86
N ALA A 59 -2.85 -7.18 -17.72
CA ALA A 59 -3.77 -8.32 -17.69
C ALA A 59 -5.08 -8.01 -18.45
N ARG A 60 -5.62 -6.80 -18.28
CA ARG A 60 -6.81 -6.35 -19.03
C ARG A 60 -6.57 -6.24 -20.54
N SER A 61 -5.39 -5.79 -20.96
CA SER A 61 -5.02 -5.70 -22.37
C SER A 61 -4.87 -7.09 -23.00
N GLN A 62 -4.37 -8.07 -22.23
CA GLN A 62 -4.15 -9.44 -22.64
C GLN A 62 -5.44 -10.28 -22.61
N ALA A 63 -6.41 -9.92 -21.77
CA ALA A 63 -7.69 -10.62 -21.61
C ALA A 63 -8.42 -10.91 -22.94
N GLY A 64 -8.28 -10.03 -23.94
CA GLY A 64 -8.87 -10.22 -25.27
C GLY A 64 -8.00 -10.98 -26.29
N LYS A 65 -6.70 -11.17 -26.01
CA LYS A 65 -5.73 -11.77 -26.94
C LYS A 65 -5.29 -13.16 -26.48
N VAL A 66 -4.93 -13.28 -25.20
CA VAL A 66 -4.37 -14.47 -24.58
C VAL A 66 -5.03 -14.63 -23.19
N PRO A 67 -6.28 -15.10 -23.14
CA PRO A 67 -7.08 -15.12 -21.92
C PRO A 67 -6.47 -15.96 -20.80
N ASP A 68 -5.77 -17.05 -21.13
CA ASP A 68 -5.09 -17.90 -20.16
C ASP A 68 -3.94 -17.18 -19.44
N GLN A 69 -3.17 -16.39 -20.18
CA GLN A 69 -2.08 -15.59 -19.61
C GLN A 69 -2.64 -14.48 -18.71
N ALA A 70 -3.73 -13.83 -19.15
CA ALA A 70 -4.41 -12.82 -18.36
C ALA A 70 -4.97 -13.39 -17.04
N ILE A 71 -5.56 -14.59 -17.06
CA ILE A 71 -6.03 -15.27 -15.85
C ILE A 71 -4.88 -15.51 -14.88
N GLY A 72 -3.76 -16.09 -15.33
CA GLY A 72 -2.61 -16.34 -14.46
C GLY A 72 -2.00 -15.06 -13.88
N GLN A 73 -1.96 -13.98 -14.66
CA GLN A 73 -1.51 -12.67 -14.17
C GLN A 73 -2.45 -12.08 -13.10
N LEU A 74 -3.76 -12.25 -13.26
CA LEU A 74 -4.76 -11.79 -12.30
C LEU A 74 -4.74 -12.61 -11.02
N GLU A 75 -4.57 -13.93 -11.09
CA GLU A 75 -4.43 -14.79 -9.91
C GLU A 75 -3.18 -14.42 -9.11
N GLY A 76 -2.04 -14.20 -9.77
CA GLY A 76 -0.82 -13.71 -9.11
C GLY A 76 -1.01 -12.32 -8.50
N LEU A 77 -1.66 -11.40 -9.22
CA LEU A 77 -1.97 -10.07 -8.69
C LEU A 77 -2.89 -10.13 -7.45
N LEU A 78 -3.89 -11.01 -7.46
CA LEU A 78 -4.81 -11.17 -6.33
C LEU A 78 -4.15 -11.84 -5.12
N SER A 79 -3.22 -12.77 -5.35
CA SER A 79 -2.42 -13.39 -4.30
C SER A 79 -1.54 -12.36 -3.61
N ASP A 80 -0.88 -11.48 -4.38
CA ASP A 80 -0.08 -10.37 -3.82
C ASP A 80 -0.94 -9.35 -3.05
N LEU A 81 -2.25 -9.31 -3.33
CA LEU A 81 -3.22 -8.42 -2.70
C LEU A 81 -4.10 -9.16 -1.68
N GLU A 82 -3.76 -10.39 -1.27
CA GLU A 82 -4.62 -11.22 -0.40
C GLU A 82 -4.84 -10.55 0.96
N GLU A 83 -3.76 -10.04 1.57
CA GLU A 83 -3.76 -9.35 2.87
C GLU A 83 -4.32 -7.92 2.81
N VAL A 84 -4.60 -7.39 1.61
CA VAL A 84 -5.16 -6.04 1.45
C VAL A 84 -6.61 -6.02 1.93
N GLU A 85 -6.84 -5.30 3.04
CA GLU A 85 -8.16 -5.08 3.62
C GLU A 85 -9.05 -4.15 2.78
N LYS A 86 -10.36 -4.20 3.02
CA LYS A 86 -11.38 -3.45 2.26
C LYS A 86 -11.22 -1.92 2.34
N ALA A 87 -10.60 -1.40 3.41
CA ALA A 87 -10.36 0.03 3.61
C ALA A 87 -9.03 0.52 3.03
N ASP A 88 -8.20 -0.38 2.50
CA ASP A 88 -6.95 -0.03 1.85
C ASP A 88 -7.21 0.58 0.47
N ARG A 89 -6.38 1.54 0.09
CA ARG A 89 -6.37 2.18 -1.24
C ARG A 89 -6.18 1.16 -2.36
N LEU A 90 -5.50 0.03 -2.09
CA LEU A 90 -5.37 -1.10 -3.00
C LEU A 90 -6.66 -1.92 -3.16
N GLY A 91 -7.62 -1.80 -2.25
CA GLY A 91 -8.90 -2.52 -2.30
C GLY A 91 -9.72 -2.22 -3.57
N ARG A 92 -9.51 -1.05 -4.21
CA ARG A 92 -10.09 -0.76 -5.53
C ARG A 92 -9.46 -1.63 -6.63
N ILE A 93 -8.15 -1.78 -6.63
CA ILE A 93 -7.41 -2.59 -7.61
C ILE A 93 -7.77 -4.07 -7.44
N LYS A 94 -7.77 -4.56 -6.19
CA LYS A 94 -8.16 -5.94 -5.86
C LYS A 94 -9.56 -6.27 -6.38
N ARG A 95 -10.55 -5.41 -6.14
CA ARG A 95 -11.92 -5.61 -6.66
C ARG A 95 -11.99 -5.61 -8.18
N GLN A 96 -11.26 -4.73 -8.85
CA GLN A 96 -11.22 -4.69 -10.32
C GLN A 96 -10.56 -5.95 -10.90
N ALA A 97 -9.47 -6.40 -10.29
CA ALA A 97 -8.77 -7.63 -10.68
C ALA A 97 -9.69 -8.86 -10.50
N LEU A 98 -10.36 -8.97 -9.35
CA LEU A 98 -11.29 -10.06 -9.04
C LEU A 98 -12.46 -10.09 -10.00
N PHE A 99 -13.08 -8.94 -10.27
CA PHE A 99 -14.18 -8.85 -11.23
C PHE A 99 -13.75 -9.30 -12.63
N LEU A 100 -12.58 -8.85 -13.10
CA LEU A 100 -12.06 -9.24 -14.41
C LEU A 100 -11.73 -10.73 -14.46
N LEU A 101 -11.14 -11.29 -13.39
CA LEU A 101 -10.82 -12.71 -13.29
C LEU A 101 -12.09 -13.57 -13.35
N VAL A 102 -13.11 -13.23 -12.56
CA VAL A 102 -14.40 -13.93 -12.55
C VAL A 102 -15.04 -13.88 -13.94
N GLN A 103 -15.05 -12.72 -14.60
CA GLN A 103 -15.58 -12.61 -15.96
C GLN A 103 -14.84 -13.49 -16.97
N LEU A 104 -13.51 -13.59 -16.87
CA LEU A 104 -12.72 -14.42 -17.76
C LEU A 104 -12.94 -15.91 -17.51
N LEU A 105 -13.01 -16.32 -16.25
CA LEU A 105 -13.30 -17.70 -15.87
C LEU A 105 -14.72 -18.12 -16.26
N GLU A 106 -15.71 -17.24 -16.08
CA GLU A 106 -17.09 -17.47 -16.51
C GLU A 106 -17.18 -17.63 -18.03
N LYS A 107 -16.54 -16.75 -18.81
CA LYS A 107 -16.46 -16.88 -20.28
C LYS A 107 -15.80 -18.16 -20.75
N ARG A 108 -14.86 -18.69 -19.96
CA ARG A 108 -14.18 -19.96 -20.23
C ARG A 108 -15.03 -21.18 -19.81
N GLY A 109 -16.10 -20.97 -19.05
CA GLY A 109 -16.93 -22.04 -18.48
C GLY A 109 -16.36 -22.65 -17.18
N ASP A 110 -15.32 -22.04 -16.59
CA ASP A 110 -14.62 -22.53 -15.40
C ASP A 110 -15.21 -21.95 -14.11
N VAL A 111 -16.51 -22.20 -13.90
CA VAL A 111 -17.30 -21.61 -12.81
C VAL A 111 -16.80 -22.06 -11.43
N ALA A 112 -16.27 -23.28 -11.33
CA ALA A 112 -15.71 -23.80 -10.08
C ALA A 112 -14.53 -22.96 -9.59
N ARG A 113 -13.62 -22.58 -10.50
CA ARG A 113 -12.49 -21.70 -10.15
C ARG A 113 -12.94 -20.28 -9.86
N ALA A 114 -13.95 -19.78 -10.57
CA ALA A 114 -14.51 -18.45 -10.29
C ALA A 114 -15.06 -18.37 -8.85
N LEU A 115 -15.74 -19.42 -8.39
CA LEU A 115 -16.31 -19.49 -7.05
C LEU A 115 -15.26 -19.45 -5.92
N VAL A 116 -14.08 -20.04 -6.14
CA VAL A 116 -12.98 -20.03 -5.16
C VAL A 116 -12.57 -18.59 -4.83
N TRP A 117 -12.48 -17.74 -5.84
CA TRP A 117 -12.05 -16.34 -5.69
C TRP A 117 -13.14 -15.40 -5.16
N THR A 118 -14.40 -15.84 -5.12
CA THR A 118 -15.52 -15.02 -4.61
C THR A 118 -15.86 -15.25 -3.13
N ARG A 119 -15.23 -16.24 -2.49
CA ARG A 119 -15.39 -16.52 -1.06
C ARG A 119 -14.54 -15.58 -0.23
#